data_AF-A0A6G1KAK6-F1
#
_entry.id   AF-A0A6G1KAK6-F1
#
_cell.length_a   1.000
_cell.length_b   1.000
_cell.length_c   1.000
_cell.angle_alpha   90.00
_cell.angle_beta   90.00
_cell.angle_gamma   90.00
#
_symmetry.space_group_name_H-M   'P 1'
#
loop_
_entity.id
_entity.type
_entity.pdbx_description
1 polymer ?
#
loop_
_entity_poly.entity_id
_entity_poly.type
_entity_poly.pdbx_seq_one_letter_code
_entity_poly.pdbx_strand_id
1 'polypeptide(L)'
;MDSLTTLPESGDMGAAKNFPVNSVLRTRLAELEELQKSLTSQPYSIILRLRLAKAYKFLGYPDLAVGDAYKALLLIDEVAEESEYHEVALEAAQADITYTREHKTAVLSPSSHVWEHSECCCVSVLQHDSASTIIDDNEVVNWAKTCWLKTAYDILVGGLIDCGCLRSAFDYNTRAIRAFPNMPSFEAYRETLVTKLQAHFQSTGEIFEQVDISDYPDKGLVRRELYPWNEYEPDRFSPESIQFLNDEMTKVAPLLEVRVANLPLLALKDKTSSPDQQVQHVKQLGVFAKQDIPAGQQVLEEKSLLTAISRLHDSYCDACVAPLPKSTGSEAEDPGAGITIACEDCDEVFFCSEGCHDLAQTQYHAAICGVSLEQKVPATEAADHLYSLLLIRALALAEAQEVHPLMLKEVRYIWGDYHDYLGVDLDRTWKVDARGQLVDPFASVPHTLPFSFSNNILTPLNILEKMDVNIFEQSHRYDTWIFNTLYGKIRGTASARQGLEYRPEIAAVHPMWCLANHSCDPSVSWDWQGSIRFQTREKLVNWKGRDPSVQPGLRKGEEVFSHYCDIRLPVKERREWAVGALGGDCMCSRCIWEEAEEKRQKGNVE
;
A
#
# COMPACT_ATOMS: atom_id res chain seq x y z
N MET A 1 -48.37 60.85 -24.78
CA MET A 1 -49.46 60.08 -25.41
C MET A 1 -48.92 59.55 -26.71
N ASP A 2 -48.95 58.22 -26.78
CA ASP A 2 -48.88 57.33 -27.94
C ASP A 2 -47.53 57.22 -28.67
N SER A 3 -47.01 56.04 -29.02
CA SER A 3 -47.28 54.64 -28.67
C SER A 3 -46.13 53.91 -29.38
N LEU A 4 -45.19 53.30 -28.65
CA LEU A 4 -44.10 52.52 -29.23
C LEU A 4 -44.26 51.05 -28.84
N THR A 5 -44.70 50.29 -29.83
CA THR A 5 -44.75 48.83 -29.89
C THR A 5 -43.42 48.18 -29.57
N THR A 6 -43.41 47.29 -28.57
CA THR A 6 -42.32 46.37 -28.23
C THR A 6 -42.69 44.92 -28.59
N LEU A 7 -41.82 44.25 -29.34
CA LEU A 7 -41.71 42.78 -29.50
C LEU A 7 -40.26 42.48 -29.95
N PRO A 8 -39.71 41.27 -29.73
CA PRO A 8 -39.46 40.61 -28.45
C PRO A 8 -37.96 40.22 -28.29
N GLU A 9 -37.50 40.07 -27.06
CA GLU A 9 -36.14 39.61 -26.74
C GLU A 9 -35.91 38.14 -27.13
N SER A 10 -34.76 37.89 -27.73
CA SER A 10 -34.25 36.59 -28.15
C SER A 10 -33.53 35.87 -27.00
N GLY A 11 -34.00 34.67 -26.68
CA GLY A 11 -33.17 33.46 -26.67
C GLY A 11 -32.17 33.27 -25.52
N ASP A 12 -32.67 32.61 -24.48
CA ASP A 12 -31.98 31.93 -23.38
C ASP A 12 -30.77 31.08 -23.86
N MET A 13 -29.56 31.45 -23.45
CA MET A 13 -28.37 30.58 -23.51
C MET A 13 -28.25 29.82 -22.19
N GLY A 14 -28.48 28.51 -22.27
CA GLY A 14 -28.62 27.60 -21.13
C GLY A 14 -27.50 27.69 -20.09
N ALA A 15 -27.91 27.89 -18.84
CA ALA A 15 -27.08 27.78 -17.67
C ALA A 15 -26.49 26.36 -17.52
N ALA A 16 -25.17 26.28 -17.39
CA ALA A 16 -24.48 25.05 -17.00
C ALA A 16 -25.03 24.57 -15.66
N LYS A 17 -25.61 23.37 -15.63
CA LYS A 17 -26.05 22.73 -14.39
C LYS A 17 -24.81 22.41 -13.56
N ASN A 18 -24.58 23.18 -12.50
CA ASN A 18 -23.64 22.80 -11.43
C ASN A 18 -24.14 21.50 -10.80
N PHE A 19 -23.54 20.37 -11.16
CA PHE A 19 -23.71 19.14 -10.40
C PHE A 19 -22.99 19.29 -9.06
N PRO A 20 -23.64 19.06 -7.91
CA PRO A 20 -22.91 19.04 -6.64
C PRO A 20 -21.85 17.94 -6.72
N VAL A 21 -20.58 18.27 -6.46
CA VAL A 21 -19.41 17.36 -6.57
C VAL A 21 -19.66 15.97 -5.94
N ASN A 22 -20.39 15.96 -4.83
CA ASN A 22 -20.82 14.75 -4.11
C ASN A 22 -21.66 13.78 -4.97
N SER A 23 -22.48 14.29 -5.90
CA SER A 23 -23.26 13.45 -6.83
C SER A 23 -22.39 12.73 -7.85
N VAL A 24 -21.33 13.37 -8.35
CA VAL A 24 -20.42 12.76 -9.35
C VAL A 24 -19.59 11.65 -8.72
N LEU A 25 -19.01 11.91 -7.53
CA LEU A 25 -18.24 10.91 -6.79
C LEU A 25 -19.07 9.65 -6.51
N ARG A 26 -20.29 9.82 -5.98
CA ARG A 26 -21.19 8.69 -5.69
C ARG A 26 -21.57 7.91 -6.94
N THR A 27 -21.84 8.58 -8.06
CA THR A 27 -22.12 7.89 -9.33
C THR A 27 -20.93 7.06 -9.80
N ARG A 28 -19.70 7.60 -9.73
CA ARG A 28 -18.49 6.85 -10.12
C ARG A 28 -18.19 5.68 -9.21
N LEU A 29 -18.42 5.81 -7.90
CA LEU A 29 -18.27 4.71 -6.96
C LEU A 29 -19.29 3.59 -7.20
N ALA A 30 -20.55 3.94 -7.49
CA ALA A 30 -21.57 2.94 -7.83
C ALA A 30 -21.22 2.20 -9.14
N GLU A 31 -20.74 2.92 -10.17
CA GLU A 31 -20.27 2.29 -11.41
C GLU A 31 -19.10 1.34 -11.16
N LEU A 32 -18.13 1.75 -10.33
CA LEU A 32 -16.99 0.90 -9.96
C LEU A 32 -17.46 -0.38 -9.26
N GLU A 33 -18.38 -0.27 -8.30
CA GLU A 33 -18.90 -1.41 -7.55
C GLU A 33 -19.62 -2.43 -8.46
N GLU A 34 -20.38 -1.95 -9.46
CA GLU A 34 -21.02 -2.82 -10.46
C GLU A 34 -19.99 -3.56 -11.32
N LEU A 35 -18.91 -2.87 -11.72
CA LEU A 35 -17.82 -3.48 -12.48
C LEU A 35 -17.07 -4.54 -11.66
N GLN A 36 -16.76 -4.24 -10.39
CA GLN A 36 -16.11 -5.17 -9.46
C GLN A 36 -16.94 -6.44 -9.25
N LYS A 37 -18.26 -6.30 -9.07
CA LYS A 37 -19.19 -7.45 -8.96
C LYS A 37 -19.22 -8.29 -10.24
N SER A 38 -19.23 -7.64 -11.40
CA SER A 38 -19.24 -8.34 -12.69
C SER A 38 -17.95 -9.16 -12.88
N LEU A 39 -16.81 -8.65 -12.39
CA LEU A 39 -15.52 -9.28 -12.55
C LEU A 39 -15.44 -10.65 -11.86
N THR A 40 -16.12 -10.82 -10.73
CA THR A 40 -16.21 -12.13 -10.04
C THR A 40 -16.78 -13.23 -10.94
N SER A 41 -17.69 -12.88 -11.85
CA SER A 41 -18.30 -13.83 -12.80
C SER A 41 -17.58 -13.91 -14.16
N GLN A 42 -16.73 -12.92 -14.47
CA GLN A 42 -16.05 -12.79 -15.76
C GLN A 42 -14.56 -12.41 -15.56
N PRO A 43 -13.77 -13.23 -14.85
CA PRO A 43 -12.43 -12.86 -14.40
C PRO A 43 -11.41 -12.63 -15.54
N TYR A 44 -11.65 -13.28 -16.69
CA TYR A 44 -10.83 -13.22 -17.91
C TYR A 44 -11.32 -12.19 -18.95
N SER A 45 -12.38 -11.41 -18.67
CA SER A 45 -12.86 -10.39 -19.60
C SER A 45 -11.86 -9.23 -19.70
N ILE A 46 -11.26 -9.06 -20.88
CA ILE A 46 -10.31 -7.98 -21.18
C ILE A 46 -11.04 -6.64 -21.14
N ILE A 47 -12.26 -6.58 -21.70
CA ILE A 47 -13.06 -5.34 -21.72
C ILE A 47 -13.41 -4.91 -20.30
N LEU A 48 -13.81 -5.85 -19.44
CA LEU A 48 -14.18 -5.53 -18.06
C LEU A 48 -13.00 -4.99 -17.25
N ARG A 49 -11.81 -5.58 -17.41
CA ARG A 49 -10.56 -5.06 -16.83
C ARG A 49 -10.24 -3.65 -17.29
N LEU A 50 -10.34 -3.38 -18.59
CA LEU A 50 -10.12 -2.02 -19.13
C LEU A 50 -11.15 -1.01 -18.62
N ARG A 51 -12.40 -1.43 -18.42
CA ARG A 51 -13.45 -0.58 -17.82
C ARG A 51 -13.16 -0.28 -16.35
N LEU A 52 -12.73 -1.28 -15.57
CA LEU A 52 -12.27 -1.09 -14.19
C LEU A 52 -11.10 -0.11 -14.11
N ALA A 53 -10.08 -0.31 -14.96
CA ALA A 53 -8.92 0.57 -15.02
C ALA A 53 -9.32 2.03 -15.30
N LYS A 54 -10.26 2.27 -16.23
CA LYS A 54 -10.83 3.60 -16.48
C LYS A 54 -11.62 4.14 -15.28
N ALA A 55 -12.45 3.32 -14.65
CA ALA A 55 -13.24 3.73 -13.49
C ALA A 55 -12.33 4.18 -12.33
N TYR A 56 -11.27 3.42 -12.04
CA TYR A 56 -10.23 3.81 -11.06
C TYR A 56 -9.55 5.13 -11.44
N LYS A 57 -9.14 5.27 -12.71
CA LYS A 57 -8.54 6.53 -13.21
C LYS A 57 -9.50 7.72 -13.01
N PHE A 58 -10.78 7.56 -13.31
CA PHE A 58 -11.78 8.63 -13.12
C PHE A 58 -12.13 8.91 -11.65
N LEU A 59 -11.82 8.01 -10.73
CA LEU A 59 -11.94 8.24 -9.29
C LEU A 59 -10.68 8.83 -8.67
N GLY A 60 -9.59 8.97 -9.43
CA GLY A 60 -8.30 9.48 -8.96
C GLY A 60 -7.44 8.43 -8.29
N TYR A 61 -7.48 7.20 -8.82
CA TYR A 61 -6.63 6.06 -8.42
C TYR A 61 -5.79 5.57 -9.61
N PRO A 62 -4.80 6.35 -10.07
CA PRO A 62 -3.95 5.94 -11.19
C PRO A 62 -3.17 4.65 -10.87
N ASP A 63 -2.86 4.38 -9.61
CA ASP A 63 -2.19 3.17 -9.12
C ASP A 63 -3.04 1.91 -9.31
N LEU A 64 -4.33 1.97 -8.99
CA LEU A 64 -5.27 0.87 -9.22
C LEU A 64 -5.57 0.69 -10.71
N ALA A 65 -5.65 1.80 -11.46
CA ALA A 65 -5.82 1.78 -12.90
C ALA A 65 -4.66 1.05 -13.61
N VAL A 66 -3.42 1.29 -13.17
CA VAL A 66 -2.21 0.60 -13.66
C VAL A 66 -2.33 -0.91 -13.40
N GLY A 67 -2.83 -1.33 -12.24
CA GLY A 67 -3.03 -2.74 -11.89
C GLY A 67 -3.95 -3.49 -12.85
N ASP A 68 -5.16 -2.99 -13.07
CA ASP A 68 -6.10 -3.63 -14.00
C ASP A 68 -5.69 -3.48 -15.47
N ALA A 69 -5.05 -2.38 -15.85
CA ALA A 69 -4.49 -2.23 -17.20
C ALA A 69 -3.38 -3.27 -17.44
N TYR A 70 -2.55 -3.57 -16.44
CA TYR A 70 -1.53 -4.61 -16.54
C TYR A 70 -2.15 -6.01 -16.60
N LYS A 71 -3.14 -6.33 -15.77
CA LYS A 71 -3.87 -7.62 -15.89
C LYS A 71 -4.56 -7.76 -17.25
N ALA A 72 -5.07 -6.68 -17.83
CA ALA A 72 -5.61 -6.69 -19.20
C ALA A 72 -4.52 -6.97 -20.25
N LEU A 73 -3.30 -6.44 -20.09
CA LEU A 73 -2.17 -6.80 -20.97
C LEU A 73 -1.84 -8.28 -20.87
N LEU A 74 -1.77 -8.86 -19.67
CA LEU A 74 -1.52 -10.29 -19.50
C LEU A 74 -2.58 -11.15 -20.21
N LEU A 75 -3.87 -10.82 -20.08
CA LEU A 75 -4.93 -11.52 -20.80
C LEU A 75 -4.84 -11.37 -22.33
N ILE A 76 -4.39 -10.20 -22.82
CA ILE A 76 -4.15 -10.00 -24.25
C ILE A 76 -3.01 -10.90 -24.73
N ASP A 77 -1.95 -11.04 -23.94
CA ASP A 77 -0.83 -11.93 -24.22
C ASP A 77 -1.27 -13.41 -24.19
N GLU A 78 -2.11 -13.82 -23.23
CA GLU A 78 -2.73 -15.16 -23.17
C GLU A 78 -3.55 -15.48 -24.43
N VAL A 79 -4.36 -14.53 -24.91
CA VAL A 79 -5.09 -14.68 -26.18
C VAL A 79 -4.13 -14.77 -27.37
N ALA A 80 -2.99 -14.08 -27.31
CA ALA A 80 -2.08 -13.89 -28.42
C ALA A 80 -1.03 -14.99 -28.61
N GLU A 81 -0.61 -15.68 -27.53
CA GLU A 81 0.63 -16.48 -27.49
C GLU A 81 0.44 -17.96 -27.08
N GLU A 82 -0.80 -18.47 -26.96
CA GLU A 82 -1.08 -19.87 -26.58
C GLU A 82 -0.39 -20.31 -25.27
N SER A 83 -0.56 -19.52 -24.21
CA SER A 83 -0.05 -19.75 -22.85
C SER A 83 -1.03 -20.53 -21.95
N GLU A 84 -0.76 -20.61 -20.64
CA GLU A 84 -1.49 -21.42 -19.64
C GLU A 84 -3.00 -21.18 -19.63
N TYR A 85 -3.43 -19.93 -19.78
CA TYR A 85 -4.84 -19.52 -19.73
C TYR A 85 -5.43 -19.22 -21.11
N HIS A 86 -4.74 -19.63 -22.19
CA HIS A 86 -5.12 -19.29 -23.56
C HIS A 86 -6.59 -19.63 -23.89
N GLU A 87 -7.01 -20.87 -23.66
CA GLU A 87 -8.36 -21.33 -24.06
C GLU A 87 -9.46 -20.53 -23.36
N VAL A 88 -9.33 -20.31 -22.05
CA VAL A 88 -10.32 -19.56 -21.25
C VAL A 88 -10.29 -18.06 -21.54
N ALA A 89 -9.11 -17.49 -21.79
CA ALA A 89 -8.98 -16.08 -22.19
C ALA A 89 -9.56 -15.83 -23.59
N LEU A 90 -9.37 -16.77 -24.52
CA LEU A 90 -9.92 -16.71 -25.87
C LEU A 90 -11.45 -16.79 -25.85
N GLU A 91 -12.04 -17.70 -25.08
CA GLU A 91 -13.50 -17.80 -24.90
C GLU A 91 -14.08 -16.50 -24.30
N ALA A 92 -13.44 -15.96 -23.26
CA ALA A 92 -13.86 -14.70 -22.65
C ALA A 92 -13.77 -13.52 -23.64
N ALA A 93 -12.72 -13.47 -24.47
CA ALA A 93 -12.55 -12.46 -25.51
C ALA A 93 -13.60 -12.59 -26.64
N GLN A 94 -14.01 -13.80 -27.01
CA GLN A 94 -15.14 -14.03 -27.93
C GLN A 94 -16.45 -13.49 -27.35
N ALA A 95 -16.69 -13.71 -26.05
CA ALA A 95 -17.87 -13.17 -25.35
C ALA A 95 -17.85 -11.63 -25.32
N ASP A 96 -16.69 -11.03 -25.06
CA ASP A 96 -16.47 -9.57 -25.08
C ASP A 96 -16.80 -8.96 -26.46
N ILE A 97 -16.37 -9.58 -27.55
CA ILE A 97 -16.67 -9.13 -28.92
C ILE A 97 -18.17 -9.27 -29.23
N THR A 98 -18.77 -10.40 -28.83
CA THR A 98 -20.20 -10.66 -29.03
C THR A 98 -21.03 -9.58 -28.34
N TYR A 99 -20.76 -9.33 -27.06
CA TYR A 99 -21.43 -8.28 -26.29
C TYR A 99 -21.29 -6.90 -26.94
N THR A 100 -20.09 -6.56 -27.42
CA THR A 100 -19.81 -5.30 -28.10
C THR A 100 -20.60 -5.15 -29.41
N ARG A 101 -20.72 -6.22 -30.20
CA ARG A 101 -21.50 -6.23 -31.45
C ARG A 101 -23.00 -6.05 -31.21
N GLU A 102 -23.54 -6.69 -30.18
CA GLU A 102 -24.96 -6.62 -29.83
C GLU A 102 -25.37 -5.24 -29.30
N HIS A 103 -24.47 -4.52 -28.65
CA HIS A 103 -24.74 -3.23 -28.01
C HIS A 103 -24.24 -2.01 -28.82
N LYS A 104 -23.98 -2.17 -30.13
CA LYS A 104 -23.49 -1.14 -31.07
C LYS A 104 -24.26 0.20 -31.02
N THR A 105 -25.53 0.23 -30.61
CA THR A 105 -26.38 1.43 -30.56
C THR A 105 -26.35 2.19 -29.23
N ALA A 106 -25.84 1.60 -28.13
CA ALA A 106 -25.78 2.27 -26.82
C ALA A 106 -24.50 3.10 -26.60
N VAL A 107 -23.50 2.97 -27.50
CA VAL A 107 -22.16 3.59 -27.41
C VAL A 107 -22.14 5.09 -27.78
N LEU A 108 -23.27 5.66 -28.23
CA LEU A 108 -23.39 7.07 -28.64
C LEU A 108 -23.88 8.03 -27.53
N SER A 109 -23.99 7.58 -26.27
CA SER A 109 -24.27 8.49 -25.15
C SER A 109 -23.00 9.23 -24.71
N PRO A 110 -23.01 10.57 -24.56
CA PRO A 110 -21.85 11.34 -24.11
C PRO A 110 -21.37 10.97 -22.69
N SER A 111 -22.18 10.26 -21.90
CA SER A 111 -21.85 9.81 -20.55
C SER A 111 -21.20 8.43 -20.48
N SER A 112 -21.17 7.67 -21.59
CA SER A 112 -20.51 6.37 -21.68
C SER A 112 -19.24 6.51 -22.54
N HIS A 113 -18.20 7.16 -22.00
CA HIS A 113 -16.89 7.30 -22.63
C HIS A 113 -16.12 5.95 -22.71
N VAL A 114 -16.80 4.87 -23.08
CA VAL A 114 -16.20 3.54 -23.14
C VAL A 114 -15.42 3.35 -24.45
N TRP A 115 -15.80 4.03 -25.54
CA TRP A 115 -15.14 3.84 -26.83
C TRP A 115 -15.14 5.07 -27.75
N GLU A 116 -14.07 5.87 -27.73
CA GLU A 116 -13.70 6.64 -28.93
C GLU A 116 -13.03 5.68 -29.92
N HIS A 117 -13.85 4.83 -30.55
CA HIS A 117 -13.42 4.04 -31.70
C HIS A 117 -13.13 4.92 -32.92
N SER A 118 -13.39 6.24 -32.89
CA SER A 118 -13.17 7.14 -34.03
C SER A 118 -11.73 7.10 -34.58
N GLU A 119 -10.77 6.66 -33.77
CA GLU A 119 -9.36 6.49 -34.15
C GLU A 119 -8.80 5.07 -33.87
N CYS A 120 -9.65 4.03 -33.74
CA CYS A 120 -9.16 2.65 -33.61
C CYS A 120 -8.98 1.99 -34.99
N CYS A 121 -7.95 1.17 -35.16
CA CYS A 121 -7.79 0.33 -36.35
C CYS A 121 -8.89 -0.75 -36.49
N CYS A 122 -9.70 -0.98 -35.45
CA CYS A 122 -10.87 -1.86 -35.52
C CYS A 122 -12.06 -1.29 -36.31
N VAL A 123 -12.11 0.01 -36.63
CA VAL A 123 -13.22 0.58 -37.41
C VAL A 123 -13.27 -0.03 -38.82
N SER A 124 -12.13 -0.33 -39.43
CA SER A 124 -12.09 -1.04 -40.70
C SER A 124 -12.63 -2.47 -40.60
N VAL A 125 -12.51 -3.11 -39.43
CA VAL A 125 -13.09 -4.45 -39.17
C VAL A 125 -14.61 -4.36 -38.98
N LEU A 126 -15.10 -3.32 -38.31
CA LEU A 126 -16.54 -3.05 -38.16
C LEU A 126 -17.22 -2.58 -39.46
N GLN A 127 -16.46 -2.04 -40.42
CA GLN A 127 -16.96 -1.60 -41.73
C GLN A 127 -16.98 -2.73 -42.78
N HIS A 128 -16.18 -3.77 -42.60
CA HIS A 128 -16.31 -5.01 -43.35
C HIS A 128 -17.29 -5.95 -42.62
N ASP A 129 -18.58 -5.63 -42.72
CA ASP A 129 -19.68 -6.56 -42.40
C ASP A 129 -19.61 -7.76 -43.37
N SER A 130 -18.71 -8.72 -43.10
CA SER A 130 -18.97 -10.10 -43.50
C SER A 130 -20.02 -10.62 -42.53
N ALA A 131 -21.19 -10.95 -43.05
CA ALA A 131 -22.36 -11.45 -42.33
C ALA A 131 -22.16 -12.83 -41.65
N SER A 132 -20.98 -13.10 -41.08
CA SER A 132 -20.69 -14.28 -40.27
C SER A 132 -21.03 -13.99 -38.82
N THR A 133 -21.97 -14.75 -38.26
CA THR A 133 -22.25 -14.81 -36.82
C THR A 133 -21.17 -15.55 -36.03
N ILE A 134 -20.25 -16.24 -36.71
CA ILE A 134 -19.15 -16.97 -36.08
C ILE A 134 -17.94 -16.03 -36.00
N ILE A 135 -17.47 -15.78 -34.78
CA ILE A 135 -16.21 -15.09 -34.49
C ILE A 135 -15.14 -16.18 -34.54
N ASP A 136 -14.18 -16.07 -35.46
CA ASP A 136 -13.03 -16.98 -35.50
C ASP A 136 -11.88 -16.46 -34.62
N ASP A 137 -10.97 -17.35 -34.21
CA ASP A 137 -9.89 -17.02 -33.29
C ASP A 137 -8.93 -15.96 -33.83
N ASN A 138 -8.74 -15.88 -35.16
CA ASN A 138 -7.90 -14.84 -35.77
C ASN A 138 -8.56 -13.46 -35.62
N GLU A 139 -9.89 -13.39 -35.71
CA GLU A 139 -10.63 -12.17 -35.42
C GLU A 139 -10.40 -11.75 -33.95
N VAL A 140 -10.50 -12.68 -32.99
CA VAL A 140 -10.31 -12.40 -31.56
C VAL A 140 -8.91 -11.85 -31.29
N VAL A 141 -7.88 -12.55 -31.78
CA VAL A 141 -6.47 -12.14 -31.64
C VAL A 141 -6.25 -10.75 -32.26
N ASN A 142 -6.86 -10.46 -33.41
CA ASN A 142 -6.75 -9.15 -34.05
C ASN A 142 -7.40 -8.04 -33.22
N TRP A 143 -8.57 -8.28 -32.61
CA TRP A 143 -9.19 -7.32 -31.68
C TRP A 143 -8.31 -7.06 -30.46
N ALA A 144 -7.77 -8.12 -29.86
CA ALA A 144 -6.89 -8.05 -28.70
C ALA A 144 -5.63 -7.24 -29.00
N LYS A 145 -4.90 -7.58 -30.08
CA LYS A 145 -3.65 -6.92 -30.50
C LYS A 145 -3.81 -5.51 -31.05
N THR A 146 -5.02 -5.05 -31.32
CA THR A 146 -5.27 -3.69 -31.82
C THR A 146 -5.83 -2.81 -30.71
N CYS A 147 -7.13 -2.89 -30.45
CA CYS A 147 -7.84 -1.86 -29.72
C CYS A 147 -7.73 -2.03 -28.21
N TRP A 148 -7.79 -3.26 -27.75
CA TRP A 148 -7.61 -3.55 -26.34
C TRP A 148 -6.16 -3.31 -25.92
N LEU A 149 -5.19 -3.77 -26.72
CA LEU A 149 -3.75 -3.52 -26.48
C LEU A 149 -3.41 -2.02 -26.47
N LYS A 150 -3.92 -1.25 -27.44
CA LYS A 150 -3.78 0.22 -27.45
C LYS A 150 -4.33 0.84 -26.16
N THR A 151 -5.55 0.45 -25.77
CA THR A 151 -6.23 1.02 -24.60
C THR A 151 -5.51 0.65 -23.30
N ALA A 152 -5.04 -0.59 -23.19
CA ALA A 152 -4.26 -1.07 -22.07
C ALA A 152 -2.96 -0.26 -21.91
N TYR A 153 -2.20 -0.08 -23.00
CA TYR A 153 -1.00 0.77 -22.96
C TYR A 153 -1.30 2.23 -22.63
N ASP A 154 -2.36 2.82 -23.18
CA ASP A 154 -2.71 4.22 -22.91
C ASP A 154 -3.00 4.46 -21.43
N ILE A 155 -3.80 3.57 -20.80
CA ILE A 155 -4.10 3.65 -19.36
C ILE A 155 -2.84 3.37 -18.54
N LEU A 156 -2.08 2.33 -18.90
CA LEU A 156 -0.89 1.90 -18.16
C LEU A 156 0.19 2.98 -18.16
N VAL A 157 0.59 3.49 -19.34
CA VAL A 157 1.64 4.50 -19.46
C VAL A 157 1.24 5.79 -18.77
N GLY A 158 0.01 6.27 -19.00
CA GLY A 158 -0.50 7.47 -18.35
C GLY A 158 -0.53 7.33 -16.82
N GLY A 159 -1.04 6.22 -16.31
CA GLY A 159 -1.10 5.95 -14.88
C GLY A 159 0.28 5.81 -14.23
N LEU A 160 1.25 5.18 -14.91
CA LEU A 160 2.63 5.08 -14.41
C LEU A 160 3.31 6.47 -14.32
N ILE A 161 3.04 7.36 -15.28
CA ILE A 161 3.52 8.76 -15.24
C ILE A 161 2.89 9.52 -14.07
N ASP A 162 1.59 9.32 -13.83
CA ASP A 162 0.85 9.95 -12.74
C ASP A 162 1.34 9.45 -11.36
N CYS A 163 1.66 8.15 -11.26
CA CYS A 163 2.24 7.53 -10.06
C CYS A 163 3.74 7.84 -9.84
N GLY A 164 4.41 8.50 -10.79
CA GLY A 164 5.85 8.80 -10.70
C GLY A 164 6.79 7.62 -11.00
N CYS A 165 6.29 6.53 -11.57
CA CYS A 165 7.07 5.37 -12.01
C CYS A 165 7.65 5.61 -13.40
N LEU A 166 8.58 6.57 -13.53
CA LEU A 166 9.00 7.10 -14.84
C LEU A 166 9.83 6.09 -15.65
N ARG A 167 10.64 5.25 -15.00
CA ARG A 167 11.36 4.16 -15.67
C ARG A 167 10.40 3.14 -16.27
N SER A 168 9.46 2.64 -15.45
CA SER A 168 8.42 1.72 -15.93
C SER A 168 7.58 2.34 -17.05
N ALA A 169 7.16 3.61 -16.89
CA ALA A 169 6.42 4.33 -17.92
C ALA A 169 7.21 4.44 -19.24
N PHE A 170 8.51 4.71 -19.18
CA PHE A 170 9.39 4.78 -20.35
C PHE A 170 9.46 3.43 -21.08
N ASP A 171 9.63 2.34 -20.33
CA ASP A 171 9.72 0.99 -20.90
C ASP A 171 8.41 0.60 -21.61
N TYR A 172 7.27 0.79 -20.96
CA TYR A 172 5.96 0.47 -21.54
C TYR A 172 5.59 1.42 -22.69
N ASN A 173 5.94 2.71 -22.62
CA ASN A 173 5.72 3.63 -23.73
C ASN A 173 6.57 3.27 -24.95
N THR A 174 7.80 2.78 -24.73
CA THR A 174 8.66 2.29 -25.82
C THR A 174 8.03 1.08 -26.51
N ARG A 175 7.45 0.15 -25.75
CA ARG A 175 6.69 -0.99 -26.31
C ARG A 175 5.44 -0.51 -27.07
N ALA A 176 4.70 0.44 -26.50
CA ALA A 176 3.51 1.01 -27.11
C ALA A 176 3.81 1.72 -28.44
N ILE A 177 4.88 2.51 -28.53
CA ILE A 177 5.31 3.17 -29.78
C ILE A 177 5.70 2.14 -30.83
N ARG A 178 6.36 1.04 -30.44
CA ARG A 178 6.70 -0.05 -31.39
C ARG A 178 5.44 -0.72 -31.94
N ALA A 179 4.46 -0.98 -31.08
CA ALA A 179 3.18 -1.58 -31.49
C ALA A 179 2.31 -0.60 -32.29
N PHE A 180 2.37 0.70 -31.99
CA PHE A 180 1.49 1.73 -32.53
C PHE A 180 2.27 3.02 -32.89
N PRO A 181 3.11 2.99 -33.95
CA PRO A 181 4.05 4.09 -34.25
C PRO A 181 3.40 5.41 -34.68
N ASN A 182 2.14 5.37 -35.13
CA ASN A 182 1.41 6.55 -35.62
C ASN A 182 0.41 7.12 -34.60
N MET A 183 0.42 6.64 -33.35
CA MET A 183 -0.51 7.07 -32.33
C MET A 183 -0.01 8.34 -31.62
N PRO A 184 -0.73 9.47 -31.69
CA PRO A 184 -0.27 10.74 -31.10
C PRO A 184 -0.15 10.71 -29.57
N SER A 185 -0.96 9.91 -28.87
CA SER A 185 -0.93 9.82 -27.41
C SER A 185 0.40 9.30 -26.86
N PHE A 186 0.99 8.26 -27.48
CA PHE A 186 2.27 7.71 -27.05
C PHE A 186 3.45 8.64 -27.31
N GLU A 187 3.36 9.46 -28.36
CA GLU A 187 4.31 10.55 -28.60
C GLU A 187 4.19 11.63 -27.51
N ALA A 188 2.97 12.04 -27.17
CA ALA A 188 2.74 13.00 -26.08
C ALA A 188 3.25 12.48 -24.71
N TYR A 189 3.10 11.18 -24.43
CA TYR A 189 3.69 10.58 -23.24
C TYR A 189 5.21 10.59 -23.27
N ARG A 190 5.84 10.38 -24.44
CA ARG A 190 7.29 10.48 -24.61
C ARG A 190 7.78 11.89 -24.28
N GLU A 191 7.12 12.93 -24.79
CA GLU A 191 7.43 14.34 -24.49
C GLU A 191 7.25 14.65 -22.99
N THR A 192 6.18 14.15 -22.39
CA THR A 192 5.89 14.31 -20.95
C THR A 192 6.97 13.65 -20.09
N LEU A 193 7.39 12.44 -20.44
CA LEU A 193 8.46 11.71 -19.75
C LEU A 193 9.78 12.46 -19.80
N VAL A 194 10.19 12.93 -21.00
CA VAL A 194 11.41 13.73 -21.15
C VAL A 194 11.36 14.97 -20.27
N THR A 195 10.24 15.69 -20.25
CA THR A 195 10.06 16.89 -19.42
C THR A 195 10.22 16.58 -17.93
N LYS A 196 9.57 15.52 -17.43
CA LYS A 196 9.65 15.11 -16.02
C LYS A 196 11.04 14.61 -15.62
N LEU A 197 11.69 13.83 -16.48
CA LEU A 197 13.04 13.32 -16.24
C LEU A 197 14.07 14.47 -16.21
N GLN A 198 13.98 15.42 -17.16
CA GLN A 198 14.82 16.62 -17.16
C GLN A 198 14.65 17.43 -15.88
N ALA A 199 13.41 17.66 -15.42
CA ALA A 199 13.15 18.35 -14.17
C ALA A 199 13.72 17.61 -12.95
N HIS A 200 13.61 16.28 -12.91
CA HIS A 200 14.17 15.45 -11.85
C HIS A 200 15.70 15.58 -11.78
N PHE A 201 16.41 15.33 -12.87
CA PHE A 201 17.88 15.35 -12.87
C PHE A 201 18.46 16.76 -12.70
N GLN A 202 17.76 17.80 -13.19
CA GLN A 202 18.11 19.18 -12.86
C GLN A 202 18.05 19.45 -11.34
N SER A 203 17.11 18.84 -10.63
CA SER A 203 16.99 18.99 -9.17
C SER A 203 18.05 18.20 -8.39
N THR A 204 18.57 17.10 -8.94
CA THR A 204 19.64 16.29 -8.34
C THR A 204 21.05 16.77 -8.73
N GLY A 205 21.15 17.66 -9.72
CA GLY A 205 22.43 18.18 -10.22
C GLY A 205 23.09 17.29 -11.27
N GLU A 206 22.35 16.35 -11.86
CA GLU A 206 22.81 15.40 -12.87
C GLU A 206 22.41 15.86 -14.28
N ILE A 207 23.18 15.43 -15.30
CA ILE A 207 22.95 15.79 -16.70
C ILE A 207 22.14 14.67 -17.36
N PHE A 208 20.85 14.93 -17.64
CA PHE A 208 19.90 13.93 -18.17
C PHE A 208 20.45 13.15 -19.38
N GLU A 209 21.13 13.80 -20.32
CA GLU A 209 21.65 13.15 -21.54
C GLU A 209 22.76 12.11 -21.27
N GLN A 210 23.29 12.06 -20.04
CA GLN A 210 24.36 11.15 -19.63
C GLN A 210 23.87 10.04 -18.68
N VAL A 211 22.58 10.05 -18.32
CA VAL A 211 22.01 9.10 -17.36
C VAL A 211 21.54 7.83 -18.07
N ASP A 212 21.76 6.68 -17.44
CA ASP A 212 21.27 5.39 -17.94
C ASP A 212 19.77 5.24 -17.63
N ILE A 213 19.03 4.49 -18.46
CA ILE A 213 17.60 4.23 -18.23
C ILE A 213 17.37 3.52 -16.88
N SER A 214 18.31 2.69 -16.45
CA SER A 214 18.24 2.01 -15.15
C SER A 214 18.23 2.97 -13.96
N ASP A 215 18.77 4.19 -14.12
CA ASP A 215 18.81 5.24 -13.10
C ASP A 215 17.56 6.15 -13.13
N TYR A 216 16.63 5.94 -14.07
CA TYR A 216 15.39 6.71 -14.09
C TYR A 216 14.58 6.46 -12.80
N PRO A 217 13.99 7.51 -12.19
CA PRO A 217 13.19 7.34 -10.99
C PRO A 217 11.96 6.48 -11.29
N ASP A 218 11.71 5.50 -10.43
CA ASP A 218 10.65 4.51 -10.62
C ASP A 218 9.73 4.37 -9.39
N LYS A 219 9.73 5.43 -8.57
CA LYS A 219 9.06 5.49 -7.29
C LYS A 219 8.38 6.85 -7.12
N GLY A 220 7.12 6.81 -6.70
CA GLY A 220 6.37 8.00 -6.33
C GLY A 220 5.50 7.77 -5.10
N LEU A 221 4.47 8.60 -4.96
CA LEU A 221 3.50 8.56 -3.87
C LEU A 221 2.08 8.50 -4.43
N VAL A 222 1.26 7.62 -3.86
CA VAL A 222 -0.15 7.41 -4.20
C VAL A 222 -1.03 7.59 -2.95
N ARG A 223 -2.35 7.55 -3.12
CA ARG A 223 -3.30 7.74 -2.02
C ARG A 223 -3.12 6.64 -0.96
N ARG A 224 -3.19 7.05 0.31
CA ARG A 224 -3.18 6.14 1.48
C ARG A 224 -4.50 6.31 2.21
N GLU A 225 -5.46 5.48 1.87
CA GLU A 225 -6.83 5.67 2.35
C GLU A 225 -7.51 4.35 2.68
N LEU A 226 -8.60 4.48 3.42
CA LEU A 226 -9.57 3.40 3.55
C LEU A 226 -10.48 3.46 2.32
N TYR A 227 -10.23 2.59 1.35
CA TYR A 227 -11.02 2.56 0.12
C TYR A 227 -12.51 2.39 0.44
N PRO A 228 -13.42 3.12 -0.23
CA PRO A 228 -14.87 3.05 0.08
C PRO A 228 -15.50 1.66 -0.04
N TRP A 229 -14.90 0.77 -0.85
CA TRP A 229 -15.33 -0.61 -1.05
C TRP A 229 -14.56 -1.63 -0.19
N ASN A 230 -13.71 -1.19 0.75
CA ASN A 230 -13.00 -2.09 1.66
C ASN A 230 -13.92 -2.53 2.82
N GLU A 231 -14.51 -3.72 2.69
CA GLU A 231 -15.38 -4.30 3.71
C GLU A 231 -14.63 -5.06 4.82
N TYR A 232 -13.31 -5.17 4.75
CA TYR A 232 -12.50 -5.99 5.66
C TYR A 232 -11.93 -5.22 6.85
N GLU A 233 -11.83 -3.89 6.74
CA GLU A 233 -11.32 -3.03 7.82
C GLU A 233 -12.32 -3.03 9.00
N PRO A 234 -11.91 -3.45 10.21
CA PRO A 234 -12.80 -3.49 11.35
C PRO A 234 -12.99 -2.09 11.96
N ASP A 235 -14.10 -1.89 12.67
CA ASP A 235 -14.14 -0.84 13.70
C ASP A 235 -13.24 -1.26 14.85
N ARG A 236 -11.99 -0.77 14.84
CA ARG A 236 -10.97 -1.06 15.86
C ARG A 236 -11.40 -0.67 17.28
N PHE A 237 -12.40 0.19 17.44
CA PHE A 237 -12.89 0.66 18.73
C PHE A 237 -14.14 -0.05 19.22
N SER A 238 -14.71 -0.95 18.41
CA SER A 238 -15.87 -1.76 18.78
C SER A 238 -15.54 -2.68 19.98
N PRO A 239 -16.52 -2.93 20.87
CA PRO A 239 -16.34 -3.87 21.98
C PRO A 239 -15.83 -5.24 21.53
N GLU A 240 -16.28 -5.73 20.38
CA GLU A 240 -15.89 -7.01 19.80
C GLU A 240 -14.41 -7.01 19.40
N SER A 241 -13.93 -5.95 18.75
CA SER A 241 -12.52 -5.82 18.38
C SER A 241 -11.63 -5.68 19.61
N ILE A 242 -12.05 -4.90 20.61
CA ILE A 242 -11.31 -4.76 21.87
C ILE A 242 -11.25 -6.10 22.62
N GLN A 243 -12.33 -6.87 22.64
CA GLN A 243 -12.34 -8.19 23.26
C GLN A 243 -11.37 -9.14 22.55
N PHE A 244 -11.45 -9.23 21.22
CA PHE A 244 -10.52 -10.04 20.42
C PHE A 244 -9.06 -9.68 20.69
N LEU A 245 -8.74 -8.38 20.68
CA LEU A 245 -7.39 -7.89 20.96
C LEU A 245 -6.93 -8.22 22.38
N ASN A 246 -7.82 -8.18 23.37
CA ASN A 246 -7.50 -8.58 24.74
C ASN A 246 -7.30 -10.09 24.90
N ASP A 247 -8.02 -10.90 24.13
CA ASP A 247 -7.84 -12.35 24.09
C ASP A 247 -6.47 -12.70 23.49
N GLU A 248 -6.05 -12.02 22.42
CA GLU A 248 -4.69 -12.16 21.86
C GLU A 248 -3.61 -11.60 22.81
N MET A 249 -3.83 -10.41 23.39
CA MET A 249 -2.91 -9.78 24.35
C MET A 249 -2.66 -10.70 25.56
N THR A 250 -3.69 -11.39 26.06
CA THR A 250 -3.56 -12.30 27.22
C THR A 250 -2.57 -13.45 26.95
N LYS A 251 -2.43 -13.89 25.69
CA LYS A 251 -1.50 -14.97 25.31
C LYS A 251 -0.03 -14.55 25.42
N VAL A 252 0.27 -13.27 25.19
CA VAL A 252 1.65 -12.74 25.09
C VAL A 252 2.02 -11.77 26.23
N ALA A 253 1.03 -11.20 26.91
CA ALA A 253 1.18 -10.17 27.93
C ALA A 253 0.01 -10.19 28.93
N PRO A 254 -0.11 -11.23 29.77
CA PRO A 254 -1.28 -11.43 30.65
C PRO A 254 -1.49 -10.33 31.70
N LEU A 255 -0.50 -9.46 31.93
CA LEU A 255 -0.58 -8.33 32.86
C LEU A 255 -1.08 -7.04 32.21
N LEU A 256 -1.24 -7.05 30.89
CA LEU A 256 -1.63 -5.91 30.08
C LEU A 256 -3.01 -6.14 29.45
N GLU A 257 -3.65 -5.05 29.04
CA GLU A 257 -4.92 -5.06 28.32
C GLU A 257 -4.95 -3.93 27.28
N VAL A 258 -5.68 -4.14 26.19
CA VAL A 258 -5.91 -3.12 25.15
C VAL A 258 -7.15 -2.31 25.50
N ARG A 259 -7.04 -0.98 25.42
CA ARG A 259 -8.16 -0.05 25.62
C ARG A 259 -8.11 1.08 24.59
N VAL A 260 -9.20 1.82 24.48
CA VAL A 260 -9.23 3.07 23.70
C VAL A 260 -8.55 4.18 24.48
N ALA A 261 -7.49 4.74 23.91
CA ALA A 261 -6.78 5.92 24.39
C ALA A 261 -7.25 7.18 23.64
N ASN A 262 -7.18 8.33 24.29
CA ASN A 262 -7.40 9.63 23.66
C ASN A 262 -6.05 10.35 23.58
N LEU A 263 -5.50 10.45 22.37
CA LEU A 263 -4.19 11.05 22.14
C LEU A 263 -4.34 12.44 21.53
N PRO A 264 -3.40 13.37 21.77
CA PRO A 264 -3.35 14.64 21.06
C PRO A 264 -3.28 14.43 19.55
N LEU A 265 -4.08 15.20 18.80
CA LEU A 265 -3.92 15.30 17.36
C LEU A 265 -2.57 15.95 17.07
N LEU A 266 -1.72 15.26 16.31
CA LEU A 266 -0.38 15.73 16.03
C LEU A 266 -0.42 16.79 14.92
N ALA A 267 0.33 17.87 15.10
CA ALA A 267 0.43 18.91 14.10
C ALA A 267 1.39 18.51 12.97
N LEU A 268 0.99 18.74 11.73
CA LEU A 268 1.89 18.87 10.58
C LEU A 268 2.38 20.33 10.56
N LYS A 269 3.69 20.54 10.37
CA LYS A 269 4.40 21.84 10.56
C LYS A 269 3.86 23.04 9.74
N ASP A 270 2.87 22.86 8.87
CA ASP A 270 2.39 23.89 7.92
C ASP A 270 1.18 24.70 8.37
N LYS A 271 0.72 24.57 9.62
CA LYS A 271 -0.25 25.53 10.19
C LYS A 271 0.44 26.40 11.22
N THR A 272 0.56 27.69 10.90
CA THR A 272 0.77 28.77 11.87
C THR A 272 -0.38 28.72 12.89
N SER A 273 -0.23 27.92 13.93
CA SER A 273 -1.21 27.80 15.00
C SER A 273 -1.10 29.03 15.88
N SER A 274 -2.19 29.80 15.92
CA SER A 274 -2.44 30.82 16.92
C SER A 274 -2.34 30.19 18.33
N PRO A 275 -1.73 30.87 19.31
CA PRO A 275 -1.39 30.30 20.63
C PRO A 275 -2.58 29.88 21.52
N ASP A 276 -3.83 30.06 21.07
CA ASP A 276 -5.07 29.78 21.82
C ASP A 276 -5.86 28.55 21.30
N GLN A 277 -5.34 27.75 20.37
CA GLN A 277 -6.06 26.54 19.93
C GLN A 277 -6.01 25.43 20.98
N GLN A 278 -7.18 25.04 21.50
CA GLN A 278 -7.34 23.83 22.31
C GLN A 278 -6.77 22.62 21.56
N VAL A 279 -5.95 21.83 22.27
CA VAL A 279 -5.39 20.57 21.74
C VAL A 279 -6.56 19.63 21.42
N GLN A 280 -6.82 19.43 20.13
CA GLN A 280 -7.78 18.43 19.67
C GLN A 280 -7.23 17.04 19.98
N HIS A 281 -8.12 16.09 20.28
CA HIS A 281 -7.74 14.70 20.58
C HIS A 281 -8.37 13.76 19.55
N VAL A 282 -7.68 12.66 19.28
CA VAL A 282 -8.13 11.57 18.42
C VAL A 282 -8.14 10.26 19.22
N LYS A 283 -9.11 9.39 18.93
CA LYS A 283 -9.16 8.05 19.51
C LYS A 283 -8.09 7.17 18.87
N GLN A 284 -7.32 6.47 19.68
CA GLN A 284 -6.41 5.43 19.28
C GLN A 284 -6.55 4.22 20.19
N LEU A 285 -5.93 3.11 19.82
CA LEU A 285 -5.73 2.01 20.76
C LEU A 285 -4.49 2.27 21.59
N GLY A 286 -4.48 1.79 22.82
CA GLY A 286 -3.35 1.82 23.73
C GLY A 286 -3.31 0.58 24.60
N VAL A 287 -2.15 0.30 25.18
CA VAL A 287 -1.92 -0.84 26.07
C VAL A 287 -1.85 -0.33 27.50
N PHE A 288 -2.56 -0.97 28.43
CA PHE A 288 -2.71 -0.52 29.81
C PHE A 288 -2.37 -1.65 30.79
N ALA A 289 -1.80 -1.30 31.94
CA ALA A 289 -1.52 -2.26 33.00
C ALA A 289 -2.81 -2.67 33.75
N LYS A 290 -3.07 -3.96 33.90
CA LYS A 290 -4.25 -4.47 34.66
C LYS A 290 -4.07 -4.37 36.17
N GLN A 291 -2.83 -4.26 36.62
CA GLN A 291 -2.39 -4.22 38.01
C GLN A 291 -1.10 -3.43 38.14
N ASP A 292 -0.64 -3.19 39.36
CA ASP A 292 0.69 -2.62 39.59
C ASP A 292 1.78 -3.61 39.13
N ILE A 293 2.79 -3.09 38.44
CA ILE A 293 3.91 -3.85 37.89
C ILE A 293 5.22 -3.19 38.37
N PRO A 294 6.09 -3.92 39.10
CA PRO A 294 7.39 -3.42 39.50
C PRO A 294 8.29 -3.09 38.31
N ALA A 295 9.31 -2.28 38.58
CA ALA A 295 10.36 -1.96 37.63
C ALA A 295 11.23 -3.20 37.29
N GLY A 296 11.72 -3.28 36.06
CA GLY A 296 12.55 -4.39 35.58
C GLY A 296 11.78 -5.67 35.24
N GLN A 297 10.45 -5.67 35.31
CA GLN A 297 9.64 -6.84 35.00
C GLN A 297 9.36 -6.95 33.49
N GLN A 298 9.51 -8.16 32.93
CA GLN A 298 9.02 -8.46 31.58
C GLN A 298 7.49 -8.53 31.58
N VAL A 299 6.85 -7.76 30.70
CA VAL A 299 5.39 -7.59 30.66
C VAL A 299 4.75 -8.00 29.33
N LEU A 300 5.55 -8.19 28.28
CA LEU A 300 5.12 -8.71 26.98
C LEU A 300 6.23 -9.56 26.40
N GLU A 301 5.88 -10.69 25.78
CA GLU A 301 6.73 -11.50 24.93
C GLU A 301 5.90 -12.02 23.75
N GLU A 302 6.13 -11.46 22.57
CA GLU A 302 5.37 -11.76 21.36
C GLU A 302 6.28 -12.30 20.27
N LYS A 303 5.87 -13.42 19.67
CA LYS A 303 6.51 -14.01 18.50
C LYS A 303 5.66 -13.72 17.27
N SER A 304 6.28 -13.29 16.17
CA SER A 304 5.62 -13.08 14.89
C SER A 304 6.01 -14.14 13.87
N LEU A 305 5.09 -14.45 12.96
CA LEU A 305 5.33 -15.21 11.72
C LEU A 305 5.29 -14.31 10.48
N LEU A 306 4.83 -13.06 10.62
CA LEU A 306 4.89 -12.07 9.57
C LEU A 306 6.27 -11.39 9.63
N THR A 307 7.28 -12.13 9.18
CA THR A 307 8.69 -11.76 9.22
C THR A 307 9.28 -11.64 7.82
N ALA A 308 10.34 -10.83 7.70
CA ALA A 308 11.13 -10.68 6.50
C ALA A 308 12.63 -10.61 6.84
N ILE A 309 13.42 -11.31 6.04
CA ILE A 309 14.89 -11.30 6.06
C ILE A 309 15.31 -10.87 4.65
N SER A 310 16.09 -9.80 4.52
CA SER A 310 16.51 -9.30 3.19
C SER A 310 17.83 -9.90 2.70
N ARG A 311 18.68 -10.37 3.61
CA ARG A 311 20.01 -10.93 3.36
C ARG A 311 20.39 -11.90 4.46
N LEU A 312 21.36 -12.77 4.19
CA LEU A 312 21.92 -13.73 5.17
C LEU A 312 20.84 -14.67 5.71
N HIS A 313 20.01 -15.22 4.82
CA HIS A 313 18.92 -16.14 5.16
C HIS A 313 19.40 -17.39 5.90
N ASP A 314 20.62 -17.83 5.64
CA ASP A 314 21.32 -18.93 6.32
C ASP A 314 21.69 -18.64 7.79
N SER A 315 21.60 -17.38 8.22
CA SER A 315 22.03 -16.92 9.54
C SER A 315 20.86 -16.69 10.50
N TYR A 316 19.62 -16.70 10.02
CA TYR A 316 18.42 -16.41 10.81
C TYR A 316 17.31 -17.43 10.54
N CYS A 317 16.55 -17.75 11.57
CA CYS A 317 15.37 -18.60 11.42
C CYS A 317 14.33 -17.90 10.55
N ASP A 318 13.85 -18.55 9.49
CA ASP A 318 12.85 -17.98 8.57
C ASP A 318 11.55 -17.59 9.31
N ALA A 319 11.11 -18.45 10.24
CA ALA A 319 9.85 -18.26 10.96
C ALA A 319 9.88 -17.12 11.99
N CYS A 320 10.96 -16.98 12.76
CA CYS A 320 11.00 -16.07 13.92
C CYS A 320 12.16 -15.08 13.93
N VAL A 321 13.05 -15.16 12.93
CA VAL A 321 14.24 -14.32 12.76
C VAL A 321 15.23 -14.34 13.92
N ALA A 322 15.15 -15.35 14.80
CA ALA A 322 16.20 -15.62 15.77
C ALA A 322 17.49 -16.02 15.04
N PRO A 323 18.68 -15.56 15.50
CA PRO A 323 19.95 -16.03 14.96
C PRO A 323 20.05 -17.55 15.05
N LEU A 324 20.47 -18.20 13.97
CA LEU A 324 20.68 -19.63 13.96
C LEU A 324 22.00 -19.99 14.67
N PRO A 325 22.06 -21.17 15.32
CA PRO A 325 23.31 -21.72 15.82
C PRO A 325 24.34 -21.79 14.69
N LYS A 326 25.53 -21.23 14.91
CA LYS A 326 26.61 -21.30 13.92
C LYS A 326 27.06 -22.76 13.81
N SER A 327 26.92 -23.35 12.62
CA SER A 327 27.63 -24.59 12.29
C SER A 327 29.12 -24.27 12.28
N THR A 328 29.81 -24.47 13.39
CA THR A 328 31.27 -24.43 13.39
C THR A 328 31.72 -25.62 12.56
N GLY A 329 32.29 -25.39 11.38
CA GLY A 329 32.85 -26.40 10.47
C GLY A 329 34.05 -27.18 11.02
N SER A 330 34.07 -27.44 12.32
CA SER A 330 34.94 -28.39 12.99
C SER A 330 34.04 -29.42 13.66
N GLU A 331 34.32 -30.70 13.41
CA GLU A 331 33.76 -31.90 14.06
C GLU A 331 34.03 -31.93 15.59
N ALA A 332 33.66 -30.87 16.29
CA ALA A 332 33.55 -30.81 17.72
C ALA A 332 32.06 -30.66 18.00
N GLU A 333 31.41 -31.79 18.23
CA GLU A 333 30.10 -31.89 18.85
C GLU A 333 30.13 -31.09 20.16
N ASP A 334 29.77 -29.80 20.11
CA ASP A 334 29.34 -29.08 21.30
C ASP A 334 27.92 -29.58 21.61
N PRO A 335 27.72 -30.36 22.69
CA PRO A 335 26.42 -30.94 23.03
C PRO A 335 25.37 -29.87 23.38
N GLY A 336 25.76 -28.59 23.46
CA GLY A 336 24.87 -27.44 23.67
C GLY A 336 24.59 -26.59 22.43
N ALA A 337 25.19 -26.88 21.26
CA ALA A 337 24.90 -26.15 20.03
C ALA A 337 23.54 -26.60 19.47
N GLY A 338 22.57 -25.67 19.42
CA GLY A 338 21.23 -25.96 18.91
C GLY A 338 21.26 -26.49 17.47
N ILE A 339 20.27 -27.32 17.12
CA ILE A 339 20.14 -27.92 15.79
C ILE A 339 19.42 -26.93 14.87
N THR A 340 20.05 -26.59 13.74
CA THR A 340 19.39 -25.90 12.63
C THR A 340 18.67 -26.94 11.77
N ILE A 341 17.39 -26.71 11.50
CA ILE A 341 16.55 -27.57 10.67
C ILE A 341 16.35 -26.89 9.32
N ALA A 342 16.65 -27.57 8.22
CA ALA A 342 16.36 -27.09 6.87
C ALA A 342 14.99 -27.62 6.39
N CYS A 343 14.36 -26.92 5.45
CA CYS A 343 13.22 -27.48 4.73
C CYS A 343 13.68 -28.63 3.81
N GLU A 344 12.94 -29.74 3.82
CA GLU A 344 13.27 -30.94 3.02
C GLU A 344 13.11 -30.75 1.50
N ASP A 345 12.29 -29.77 1.08
CA ASP A 345 11.92 -29.60 -0.33
C ASP A 345 12.69 -28.49 -1.05
N CYS A 346 13.09 -27.42 -0.36
CA CYS A 346 13.72 -26.26 -1.00
C CYS A 346 15.17 -25.99 -0.60
N ASP A 347 15.68 -26.55 0.50
CA ASP A 347 17.05 -26.28 1.02
C ASP A 347 17.43 -24.78 1.18
N GLU A 348 16.48 -23.85 1.03
CA GLU A 348 16.71 -22.40 1.01
C GLU A 348 16.40 -21.72 2.36
N VAL A 349 15.53 -22.33 3.17
CA VAL A 349 15.10 -21.78 4.45
C VAL A 349 15.50 -22.66 5.63
N PHE A 350 15.76 -22.01 6.76
CA PHE A 350 16.30 -22.65 7.95
C PHE A 350 15.49 -22.26 9.20
N PHE A 351 15.39 -23.18 10.15
CA PHE A 351 14.60 -23.02 11.36
C PHE A 351 15.42 -23.33 12.61
N CYS A 352 15.21 -22.56 13.68
CA CYS A 352 15.96 -22.73 14.93
C CYS A 352 15.44 -23.86 15.83
N SER A 353 14.31 -24.49 15.47
CA SER A 353 13.64 -25.51 16.28
C SER A 353 12.55 -26.20 15.47
N GLU A 354 12.20 -27.44 15.84
CA GLU A 354 11.08 -28.20 15.26
C GLU A 354 9.77 -27.40 15.31
N GLY A 355 9.47 -26.77 16.45
CA GLY A 355 8.27 -25.92 16.57
C GLY A 355 8.28 -24.66 15.69
N CYS A 356 9.42 -24.19 15.17
CA CYS A 356 9.45 -23.12 14.17
C CYS A 356 9.26 -23.68 12.77
N HIS A 357 9.85 -24.83 12.49
CA HIS A 357 9.66 -25.56 11.24
C HIS A 357 8.18 -25.92 11.04
N ASP A 358 7.57 -26.62 11.99
CA ASP A 358 6.18 -27.10 11.85
C ASP A 358 5.18 -25.95 11.76
N LEU A 359 5.42 -24.89 12.53
CA LEU A 359 4.60 -23.69 12.49
C LEU A 359 4.73 -22.97 11.14
N ALA A 360 5.94 -22.87 10.58
CA ALA A 360 6.13 -22.31 9.25
C ALA A 360 5.43 -23.15 8.18
N GLN A 361 5.64 -24.47 8.18
CA GLN A 361 5.00 -25.39 7.23
C GLN A 361 3.48 -25.25 7.25
N THR A 362 2.89 -25.18 8.45
CA THR A 362 1.44 -25.09 8.61
C THR A 362 0.89 -23.71 8.27
N GLN A 363 1.65 -22.62 8.48
CA GLN A 363 1.09 -21.27 8.46
C GLN A 363 1.39 -20.46 7.21
N TYR A 364 2.50 -20.72 6.51
CA TYR A 364 2.84 -19.96 5.29
C TYR A 364 3.77 -20.70 4.33
N HIS A 365 4.69 -21.54 4.82
CA HIS A 365 5.81 -22.01 4.01
C HIS A 365 5.36 -22.98 2.92
N ALA A 366 4.36 -23.82 3.21
CA ALA A 366 3.78 -24.71 2.21
C ALA A 366 3.29 -23.97 0.95
N ALA A 367 2.81 -22.72 1.10
CA ALA A 367 2.33 -21.92 -0.02
C ALA A 367 3.45 -21.27 -0.84
N ILE A 368 4.67 -21.12 -0.30
CA ILE A 368 5.77 -20.37 -0.93
C ILE A 368 7.08 -21.17 -0.99
N CYS A 369 7.00 -22.48 -0.77
CA CYS A 369 8.15 -23.38 -0.79
C CYS A 369 8.79 -23.39 -2.20
N GLY A 370 10.11 -23.28 -2.26
CA GLY A 370 10.86 -23.24 -3.53
C GLY A 370 10.72 -21.95 -4.35
N VAL A 371 9.97 -20.95 -3.84
CA VAL A 371 9.86 -19.64 -4.49
C VAL A 371 11.03 -18.76 -4.06
N SER A 372 11.98 -18.54 -4.98
CA SER A 372 13.12 -17.66 -4.71
C SER A 372 12.67 -16.19 -4.55
N LEU A 373 12.92 -15.64 -3.37
CA LEU A 373 12.67 -14.24 -3.00
C LEU A 373 13.94 -13.37 -3.01
N GLU A 374 15.08 -13.94 -3.40
CA GLU A 374 16.36 -13.24 -3.37
C GLU A 374 16.42 -12.15 -4.44
N GLN A 375 16.60 -10.91 -4.01
CA GLN A 375 16.79 -9.77 -4.90
C GLN A 375 17.88 -8.85 -4.36
N LYS A 376 18.87 -8.53 -5.21
CA LYS A 376 19.86 -7.50 -4.89
C LYS A 376 19.26 -6.12 -5.15
N VAL A 377 19.08 -5.35 -4.08
CA VAL A 377 18.58 -3.97 -4.17
C VAL A 377 19.63 -2.96 -3.70
N PRO A 378 19.67 -1.75 -4.28
CA PRO A 378 20.48 -0.65 -3.76
C PRO A 378 20.17 -0.32 -2.29
N ALA A 379 21.13 0.30 -1.60
CA ALA A 379 20.98 0.68 -0.19
C ALA A 379 19.77 1.59 0.06
N THR A 380 19.47 2.46 -0.89
CA THR A 380 18.36 3.42 -0.88
C THR A 380 16.99 2.75 -0.95
N GLU A 381 16.91 1.53 -1.46
CA GLU A 381 15.68 0.75 -1.63
C GLU A 381 15.52 -0.37 -0.60
N ALA A 382 16.53 -0.58 0.26
CA ALA A 382 16.55 -1.68 1.22
C ALA A 382 15.31 -1.72 2.13
N ALA A 383 14.83 -0.55 2.58
CA ALA A 383 13.61 -0.48 3.39
C ALA A 383 12.35 -0.88 2.59
N ASP A 384 12.20 -0.38 1.37
CA ASP A 384 11.03 -0.69 0.53
C ASP A 384 10.99 -2.18 0.15
N HIS A 385 12.15 -2.76 -0.16
CA HIS A 385 12.29 -4.19 -0.44
C HIS A 385 11.89 -5.03 0.77
N LEU A 386 12.33 -4.65 1.97
CA LEU A 386 11.97 -5.36 3.20
C LEU A 386 10.46 -5.31 3.48
N TYR A 387 9.79 -4.19 3.18
CA TYR A 387 8.32 -4.12 3.24
C TYR A 387 7.64 -4.97 2.16
N SER A 388 8.24 -5.08 0.96
CA SER A 388 7.75 -5.98 -0.10
C SER A 388 7.81 -7.44 0.34
N LEU A 389 8.87 -7.84 1.05
CA LEU A 389 8.99 -9.20 1.60
C LEU A 389 7.94 -9.48 2.68
N LEU A 390 7.62 -8.49 3.53
CA LEU A 390 6.52 -8.62 4.49
C LEU A 390 5.17 -8.73 3.77
N LEU A 391 4.94 -7.97 2.70
CA LEU A 391 3.73 -8.13 1.88
C LEU A 391 3.63 -9.56 1.35
N ILE A 392 4.70 -10.08 0.74
CA ILE A 392 4.76 -11.46 0.22
C ILE A 392 4.48 -12.48 1.33
N ARG A 393 5.09 -12.34 2.51
CA ARG A 393 4.83 -13.21 3.66
C ARG A 393 3.35 -13.16 4.08
N ALA A 394 2.71 -11.98 4.04
CA ALA A 394 1.28 -11.86 4.31
C ALA A 394 0.43 -12.58 3.25
N LEU A 395 0.81 -12.55 1.97
CA LEU A 395 0.11 -13.32 0.93
C LEU A 395 0.27 -14.84 1.17
N ALA A 396 1.47 -15.29 1.52
CA ALA A 396 1.73 -16.70 1.85
C ALA A 396 0.96 -17.16 3.10
N LEU A 397 0.89 -16.34 4.14
CA LEU A 397 0.06 -16.59 5.32
C LEU A 397 -1.43 -16.71 4.93
N ALA A 398 -1.91 -15.82 4.07
CA ALA A 398 -3.31 -15.80 3.63
C ALA A 398 -3.67 -17.04 2.80
N GLU A 399 -2.78 -17.47 1.89
CA GLU A 399 -2.98 -18.68 1.10
C GLU A 399 -2.95 -19.94 1.97
N ALA A 400 -1.92 -20.13 2.79
CA ALA A 400 -1.82 -21.33 3.63
C ALA A 400 -2.96 -21.45 4.67
N GLN A 401 -3.53 -20.32 5.11
CA GLN A 401 -4.67 -20.28 6.04
C GLN A 401 -6.04 -20.23 5.34
N GLU A 402 -6.08 -20.14 4.01
CA GLU A 402 -7.31 -20.01 3.21
C GLU A 402 -8.21 -18.83 3.65
N VAL A 403 -7.60 -17.69 3.97
CA VAL A 403 -8.31 -16.47 4.40
C VAL A 403 -8.05 -15.30 3.46
N HIS A 404 -8.95 -14.32 3.45
CA HIS A 404 -8.67 -13.05 2.76
C HIS A 404 -7.46 -12.35 3.41
N PRO A 405 -6.48 -11.81 2.66
CA PRO A 405 -5.26 -11.25 3.24
C PRO A 405 -5.48 -10.15 4.29
N LEU A 406 -6.49 -9.28 4.10
CA LEU A 406 -6.86 -8.24 5.08
C LEU A 406 -7.52 -8.79 6.36
N MET A 407 -7.88 -10.07 6.39
CA MET A 407 -8.50 -10.75 7.54
C MET A 407 -7.48 -11.44 8.43
N LEU A 408 -6.21 -11.52 8.02
CA LEU A 408 -5.12 -12.05 8.83
C LEU A 408 -5.04 -11.29 10.16
N LYS A 409 -4.99 -12.03 11.28
CA LYS A 409 -4.91 -11.43 12.62
C LYS A 409 -3.67 -10.55 12.78
N GLU A 410 -2.63 -10.82 12.01
CA GLU A 410 -1.36 -10.09 11.99
C GLU A 410 -1.53 -8.64 11.52
N VAL A 411 -2.52 -8.36 10.66
CA VAL A 411 -2.69 -7.05 10.01
C VAL A 411 -4.05 -6.42 10.23
N ARG A 412 -5.10 -7.22 10.46
CA ARG A 412 -6.47 -6.73 10.47
C ARG A 412 -6.70 -5.55 11.40
N TYR A 413 -6.14 -5.60 12.62
CA TYR A 413 -6.38 -4.61 13.67
C TYR A 413 -5.27 -3.58 13.86
N ILE A 414 -4.18 -3.68 13.10
CA ILE A 414 -3.06 -2.75 13.20
C ILE A 414 -3.37 -1.45 12.43
N TRP A 415 -2.67 -0.37 12.79
CA TRP A 415 -2.90 0.96 12.23
C TRP A 415 -2.59 1.02 10.73
N GLY A 416 -3.54 1.52 9.93
CA GLY A 416 -3.38 1.74 8.49
C GLY A 416 -2.87 3.12 8.09
N ASP A 417 -2.92 4.10 9.01
CA ASP A 417 -2.59 5.52 8.76
C ASP A 417 -3.31 6.09 7.53
N TYR A 418 -4.61 5.80 7.43
CA TYR A 418 -5.48 6.31 6.38
C TYR A 418 -5.77 7.80 6.59
N HIS A 419 -5.92 8.55 5.50
CA HIS A 419 -6.25 9.98 5.55
C HIS A 419 -7.55 10.31 6.29
N ASP A 420 -8.51 9.39 6.32
CA ASP A 420 -9.77 9.52 7.07
C ASP A 420 -9.53 9.82 8.56
N TYR A 421 -8.51 9.18 9.15
CA TYR A 421 -8.13 9.42 10.54
C TYR A 421 -7.44 10.77 10.77
N LEU A 422 -6.88 11.35 9.71
CA LEU A 422 -6.31 12.71 9.69
C LEU A 422 -7.37 13.78 9.39
N GLY A 423 -8.65 13.39 9.29
CA GLY A 423 -9.77 14.28 9.05
C GLY A 423 -9.96 14.69 7.58
N VAL A 424 -9.40 13.92 6.64
CA VAL A 424 -9.66 14.09 5.21
C VAL A 424 -11.01 13.47 4.88
N ASP A 425 -11.99 14.32 4.61
CA ASP A 425 -13.32 13.92 4.13
C ASP A 425 -13.30 13.88 2.60
N LEU A 426 -13.46 12.71 1.99
CA LEU A 426 -13.44 12.55 0.53
C LEU A 426 -14.54 13.37 -0.15
N ASP A 427 -15.73 13.49 0.45
CA ASP A 427 -16.83 14.30 -0.10
C ASP A 427 -16.46 15.79 -0.22
N ARG A 428 -15.46 16.24 0.55
CA ARG A 428 -14.95 17.62 0.52
C ARG A 428 -13.67 17.75 -0.29
N THR A 429 -12.77 16.78 -0.20
CA THR A 429 -11.41 16.87 -0.73
C THR A 429 -11.35 16.46 -2.19
N TRP A 430 -12.15 15.46 -2.59
CA TRP A 430 -12.20 14.99 -3.96
C TRP A 430 -12.78 16.07 -4.89
N LYS A 431 -12.02 16.52 -5.88
CA LYS A 431 -12.38 17.64 -6.76
C LYS A 431 -12.47 17.24 -8.23
N VAL A 432 -13.50 17.78 -8.88
CA VAL A 432 -13.67 17.82 -10.34
C VAL A 432 -13.90 19.24 -10.82
N ASP A 433 -13.56 19.51 -12.08
CA ASP A 433 -13.82 20.75 -12.77
C ASP A 433 -15.30 20.90 -13.19
N ALA A 434 -15.64 22.00 -13.86
CA ALA A 434 -17.01 22.28 -14.32
C ALA A 434 -17.53 21.28 -15.38
N ARG A 435 -16.66 20.49 -15.99
CA ARG A 435 -17.01 19.43 -16.97
C ARG A 435 -17.08 18.05 -16.31
N GLY A 436 -16.83 17.96 -15.00
CA GLY A 436 -16.76 16.71 -14.27
C GLY A 436 -15.44 15.96 -14.45
N GLN A 437 -14.40 16.57 -15.04
CA GLN A 437 -13.08 15.97 -15.14
C GLN A 437 -12.29 16.18 -13.84
N LEU A 438 -11.41 15.25 -13.48
CA LEU A 438 -10.57 15.43 -12.29
C LEU A 438 -9.68 16.68 -12.45
N VAL A 439 -9.51 17.45 -11.38
CA VAL A 439 -8.67 18.66 -11.41
C VAL A 439 -7.17 18.35 -11.46
N ASP A 440 -6.79 17.15 -11.00
CA ASP A 440 -5.46 16.54 -11.06
C ASP A 440 -5.61 15.01 -11.01
N PRO A 441 -4.56 14.21 -11.32
CA PRO A 441 -4.65 12.76 -11.38
C PRO A 441 -5.13 12.06 -10.09
N PHE A 442 -5.01 12.73 -8.93
CA PHE A 442 -5.41 12.20 -7.61
C PHE A 442 -6.64 12.93 -7.04
N ALA A 443 -7.35 13.71 -7.87
CA ALA A 443 -8.54 14.48 -7.48
C ALA A 443 -8.32 15.40 -6.27
N SER A 444 -7.10 15.93 -6.10
CA SER A 444 -6.65 16.76 -4.97
C SER A 444 -6.58 16.04 -3.61
N VAL A 445 -6.72 14.71 -3.60
CA VAL A 445 -6.54 13.91 -2.39
C VAL A 445 -5.03 13.74 -2.12
N PRO A 446 -4.57 13.91 -0.86
CA PRO A 446 -3.17 13.68 -0.52
C PRO A 446 -2.69 12.29 -0.93
N HIS A 447 -1.39 12.17 -1.18
CA HIS A 447 -0.77 10.94 -1.66
C HIS A 447 0.51 10.72 -0.85
N THR A 448 0.42 9.81 0.12
CA THR A 448 1.44 9.57 1.15
C THR A 448 1.94 8.13 1.18
N LEU A 449 1.30 7.21 0.43
CA LEU A 449 1.75 5.83 0.32
C LEU A 449 2.85 5.74 -0.74
N PRO A 450 4.08 5.31 -0.40
CA PRO A 450 5.09 5.09 -1.43
C PRO A 450 4.69 3.95 -2.35
N PHE A 451 4.92 4.15 -3.64
CA PHE A 451 4.48 3.24 -4.68
C PHE A 451 5.57 3.07 -5.74
N SER A 452 5.73 1.83 -6.21
CA SER A 452 6.48 1.50 -7.42
C SER A 452 5.73 0.41 -8.17
N PHE A 453 5.75 0.44 -9.49
CA PHE A 453 5.12 -0.60 -10.30
C PHE A 453 5.68 -2.00 -9.98
N SER A 454 7.00 -2.07 -9.76
CA SER A 454 7.67 -3.31 -9.36
C SER A 454 7.13 -3.89 -8.04
N ASN A 455 7.22 -3.15 -6.93
CA ASN A 455 6.93 -3.73 -5.61
C ASN A 455 5.42 -3.81 -5.29
N ASN A 456 4.59 -2.98 -5.91
CA ASN A 456 3.16 -2.90 -5.58
C ASN A 456 2.29 -3.71 -6.54
N ILE A 457 2.78 -4.05 -7.74
CA ILE A 457 1.99 -4.77 -8.76
C ILE A 457 2.77 -5.98 -9.29
N LEU A 458 3.92 -5.78 -9.92
CA LEU A 458 4.62 -6.87 -10.61
C LEU A 458 5.06 -7.99 -9.64
N THR A 459 5.79 -7.64 -8.59
CA THR A 459 6.34 -8.62 -7.65
C THR A 459 5.23 -9.40 -6.93
N PRO A 460 4.19 -8.78 -6.36
CA PRO A 460 3.08 -9.53 -5.76
C PRO A 460 2.37 -10.48 -6.73
N LEU A 461 2.08 -10.04 -7.97
CA LEU A 461 1.43 -10.90 -8.96
C LEU A 461 2.31 -12.07 -9.38
N ASN A 462 3.58 -11.81 -9.71
CA ASN A 462 4.53 -12.86 -10.10
C ASN A 462 4.76 -13.88 -8.98
N ILE A 463 4.73 -13.46 -7.72
CA ILE A 463 4.85 -14.37 -6.59
C ILE A 463 3.59 -15.21 -6.43
N LEU A 464 2.40 -14.62 -6.55
CA LEU A 464 1.14 -15.36 -6.51
C LEU A 464 1.07 -16.44 -7.60
N GLU A 465 1.49 -16.14 -8.82
CA GLU A 465 1.57 -17.15 -9.89
C GLU A 465 2.52 -18.30 -9.52
N LYS A 466 3.67 -18.00 -8.90
CA LYS A 466 4.60 -19.04 -8.40
C LYS A 466 4.07 -19.81 -7.19
N MET A 467 3.04 -19.30 -6.52
CA MET A 467 2.30 -19.99 -5.46
C MET A 467 1.11 -20.78 -6.04
N ASP A 468 1.04 -20.95 -7.38
CA ASP A 468 -0.06 -21.58 -8.12
C ASP A 468 -1.42 -20.87 -7.93
N VAL A 469 -1.40 -19.56 -7.66
CA VAL A 469 -2.61 -18.74 -7.52
C VAL A 469 -3.00 -18.13 -8.87
N ASN A 470 -4.20 -18.44 -9.34
CA ASN A 470 -4.78 -17.79 -10.51
C ASN A 470 -5.13 -16.32 -10.21
N ILE A 471 -4.29 -15.39 -10.65
CA ILE A 471 -4.40 -13.95 -10.37
C ILE A 471 -5.66 -13.28 -10.99
N PHE A 472 -6.29 -13.93 -11.97
CA PHE A 472 -7.52 -13.43 -12.60
C PHE A 472 -8.74 -13.78 -11.76
N GLU A 473 -8.91 -15.06 -11.43
CA GLU A 473 -10.04 -15.58 -10.65
C GLU A 473 -10.00 -15.12 -9.18
N GLN A 474 -8.79 -15.02 -8.62
CA GLN A 474 -8.60 -14.65 -7.21
C GLN A 474 -8.51 -13.13 -7.00
N SER A 475 -8.98 -12.31 -7.94
CA SER A 475 -8.95 -10.83 -7.79
C SER A 475 -9.76 -10.31 -6.60
N HIS A 476 -10.71 -11.09 -6.07
CA HIS A 476 -11.41 -10.75 -4.83
C HIS A 476 -10.54 -10.89 -3.56
N ARG A 477 -9.42 -11.64 -3.62
CA ARG A 477 -8.42 -11.78 -2.54
C ARG A 477 -7.11 -11.07 -2.88
N TYR A 478 -6.77 -10.96 -4.16
CA TYR A 478 -5.49 -10.48 -4.66
C TYR A 478 -5.66 -9.41 -5.73
N ASP A 479 -5.71 -8.16 -5.27
CA ASP A 479 -5.81 -6.98 -6.11
C ASP A 479 -4.91 -5.85 -5.61
N THR A 480 -4.63 -4.90 -6.48
CA THR A 480 -3.69 -3.80 -6.23
C THR A 480 -4.10 -2.98 -5.00
N TRP A 481 -5.40 -2.75 -4.78
CA TRP A 481 -5.87 -2.01 -3.62
C TRP A 481 -5.66 -2.79 -2.32
N ILE A 482 -5.73 -4.12 -2.36
CA ILE A 482 -5.45 -5.01 -1.22
C ILE A 482 -3.96 -4.95 -0.88
N PHE A 483 -3.09 -5.02 -1.91
CA PHE A 483 -1.65 -4.88 -1.75
C PHE A 483 -1.29 -3.53 -1.14
N ASN A 484 -1.86 -2.44 -1.66
CA ASN A 484 -1.64 -1.08 -1.14
C ASN A 484 -2.15 -0.91 0.30
N THR A 485 -3.29 -1.55 0.65
CA THR A 485 -3.83 -1.53 2.02
C THR A 485 -2.90 -2.26 2.99
N LEU A 486 -2.47 -3.48 2.64
CA LEU A 486 -1.50 -4.26 3.43
C LEU A 486 -0.18 -3.50 3.56
N TYR A 487 0.36 -2.99 2.46
CA TYR A 487 1.61 -2.24 2.43
C TYR A 487 1.54 -0.99 3.32
N GLY A 488 0.42 -0.26 3.26
CA GLY A 488 0.12 0.85 4.16
C GLY A 488 0.15 0.42 5.62
N LYS A 489 -0.62 -0.60 6.02
CA LYS A 489 -0.63 -1.11 7.41
C LYS A 489 0.76 -1.53 7.89
N ILE A 490 1.47 -2.33 7.08
CA ILE A 490 2.79 -2.87 7.41
C ILE A 490 3.82 -1.73 7.59
N ARG A 491 3.87 -0.75 6.69
CA ARG A 491 4.84 0.37 6.80
C ARG A 491 4.65 1.19 8.07
N GLY A 492 3.42 1.34 8.54
CA GLY A 492 3.11 2.12 9.74
C GLY A 492 3.46 1.43 11.05
N THR A 493 3.68 0.10 11.05
CA THR A 493 3.64 -0.70 12.28
C THR A 493 4.73 -1.76 12.40
N ALA A 494 5.39 -2.14 11.30
CA ALA A 494 6.44 -3.14 11.33
C ALA A 494 7.66 -2.64 12.12
N SER A 495 8.17 -3.51 12.98
CA SER A 495 9.47 -3.35 13.62
C SER A 495 10.58 -3.75 12.65
N ALA A 496 11.71 -3.03 12.66
CA ALA A 496 12.87 -3.35 11.84
C ALA A 496 14.16 -3.31 12.67
N ARG A 497 15.10 -4.19 12.31
CA ARG A 497 16.44 -4.24 12.88
C ARG A 497 17.46 -3.94 11.79
N GLN A 498 18.39 -3.05 12.11
CA GLN A 498 19.53 -2.76 11.24
C GLN A 498 20.57 -3.89 11.34
N GLY A 499 21.13 -4.25 10.19
CA GLY A 499 22.32 -5.10 10.07
C GLY A 499 23.61 -4.34 10.36
N LEU A 500 24.75 -5.01 10.18
CA LEU A 500 26.09 -4.46 10.47
C LEU A 500 26.46 -3.20 9.66
N GLU A 501 25.83 -3.01 8.50
CA GLU A 501 26.03 -1.86 7.61
C GLU A 501 25.04 -0.71 7.85
N TYR A 502 24.31 -0.73 8.98
CA TYR A 502 23.25 0.24 9.32
C TYR A 502 22.07 0.26 8.32
N ARG A 503 21.96 -0.76 7.47
CA ARG A 503 20.80 -0.97 6.58
C ARG A 503 19.75 -1.82 7.28
N PRO A 504 18.45 -1.55 7.12
CA PRO A 504 17.40 -2.47 7.56
C PRO A 504 17.64 -3.85 6.94
N GLU A 505 17.71 -4.88 7.77
CA GLU A 505 18.02 -6.25 7.32
C GLU A 505 16.89 -7.22 7.62
N ILE A 506 16.24 -7.03 8.76
CA ILE A 506 15.17 -7.88 9.27
C ILE A 506 13.99 -6.99 9.66
N ALA A 507 12.77 -7.41 9.31
CA ALA A 507 11.55 -6.78 9.79
C ALA A 507 10.51 -7.81 10.19
N ALA A 508 9.59 -7.39 11.04
CA ALA A 508 8.43 -8.18 11.44
C ALA A 508 7.29 -7.29 11.92
N VAL A 509 6.06 -7.77 11.75
CA VAL A 509 4.88 -7.15 12.33
C VAL A 509 4.53 -7.88 13.63
N HIS A 510 4.46 -7.13 14.73
CA HIS A 510 4.09 -7.65 16.06
C HIS A 510 2.79 -6.95 16.50
N PRO A 511 1.62 -7.55 16.23
CA PRO A 511 0.33 -6.92 16.39
C PRO A 511 0.07 -6.38 17.79
N MET A 512 0.44 -7.09 18.86
CA MET A 512 0.18 -6.64 20.23
C MET A 512 1.19 -5.59 20.69
N TRP A 513 2.46 -5.76 20.33
CA TRP A 513 3.53 -4.80 20.61
C TRP A 513 3.27 -3.43 19.98
N CYS A 514 2.81 -3.40 18.72
CA CYS A 514 2.61 -2.15 17.98
C CYS A 514 1.43 -1.30 18.49
N LEU A 515 0.60 -1.82 19.41
CA LEU A 515 -0.49 -1.07 20.06
C LEU A 515 0.02 -0.15 21.18
N ALA A 516 1.23 -0.35 21.69
CA ALA A 516 1.79 0.51 22.72
C ALA A 516 2.22 1.84 22.10
N ASN A 517 1.57 2.93 22.52
CA ASN A 517 1.80 4.27 21.98
C ASN A 517 3.20 4.80 22.29
N HIS A 518 3.62 5.80 21.51
CA HIS A 518 4.92 6.43 21.66
C HIS A 518 4.97 7.46 22.80
N SER A 519 6.07 7.45 23.55
CA SER A 519 6.54 8.59 24.34
C SER A 519 8.06 8.71 24.23
N CYS A 520 8.59 9.95 24.22
CA CYS A 520 10.02 10.19 24.41
C CYS A 520 10.46 10.00 25.87
N ASP A 521 9.51 9.74 26.76
CA ASP A 521 9.70 9.30 28.13
C ASP A 521 8.92 7.98 28.34
N PRO A 522 9.41 6.86 27.77
CA PRO A 522 8.68 5.60 27.76
C PRO A 522 8.72 4.91 29.13
N SER A 523 7.65 4.17 29.47
CA SER A 523 7.56 3.35 30.69
C SER A 523 8.20 1.97 30.52
N VAL A 524 8.39 1.53 29.27
CA VAL A 524 9.07 0.27 28.92
C VAL A 524 10.30 0.49 28.05
N SER A 525 11.21 -0.49 28.07
CA SER A 525 12.20 -0.74 27.01
C SER A 525 11.83 -2.01 26.28
N TRP A 526 12.36 -2.18 25.07
CA TRP A 526 12.19 -3.40 24.31
C TRP A 526 13.48 -3.93 23.71
N ASP A 527 13.55 -5.24 23.55
CA ASP A 527 14.53 -5.95 22.74
C ASP A 527 13.83 -6.90 21.77
N TRP A 528 14.55 -7.32 20.73
CA TRP A 528 14.05 -8.28 19.76
C TRP A 528 15.11 -9.33 19.40
N GLN A 529 14.88 -10.57 19.83
CA GLN A 529 15.66 -11.75 19.48
C GLN A 529 14.74 -12.97 19.38
N GLY A 530 14.20 -13.23 18.19
CA GLY A 530 13.20 -14.29 17.98
C GLY A 530 11.78 -13.88 18.40
N SER A 531 11.67 -13.28 19.59
CA SER A 531 10.45 -12.67 20.11
C SER A 531 10.75 -11.24 20.55
N ILE A 532 9.77 -10.34 20.37
CA ILE A 532 9.86 -8.98 20.88
C ILE A 532 9.38 -8.96 22.32
N ARG A 533 10.11 -8.26 23.19
CA ARG A 533 9.83 -8.23 24.63
C ARG A 533 9.68 -6.81 25.14
N PHE A 534 8.68 -6.56 25.98
CA PHE A 534 8.66 -5.35 26.81
C PHE A 534 9.15 -5.67 28.22
N GLN A 535 10.03 -4.81 28.72
CA GLN A 535 10.45 -4.77 30.11
C GLN A 535 10.18 -3.39 30.70
N THR A 536 9.54 -3.32 31.86
CA THR A 536 9.36 -2.05 32.57
C THR A 536 10.72 -1.47 32.92
N ARG A 537 10.89 -0.16 32.71
CA ARG A 537 12.20 0.45 32.93
C ARG A 537 12.56 0.45 34.42
N GLU A 538 13.78 0.01 34.74
CA GLU A 538 14.39 0.23 36.06
C GLU A 538 14.79 1.69 36.28
N LYS A 539 15.19 2.36 35.19
CA LYS A 539 15.64 3.74 35.18
C LYS A 539 14.83 4.54 34.17
N LEU A 540 14.16 5.57 34.69
CA LEU A 540 13.46 6.56 33.90
C LEU A 540 14.44 7.39 33.06
N VAL A 541 13.96 7.97 31.96
CA VAL A 541 14.75 8.87 31.12
C VAL A 541 15.12 10.13 31.90
N ASN A 542 16.37 10.56 31.88
CA ASN A 542 16.77 11.76 32.60
C ASN A 542 16.36 13.03 31.84
N TRP A 543 15.39 13.79 32.35
CA TRP A 543 15.04 15.14 31.88
C TRP A 543 14.47 15.97 33.05
N LYS A 544 14.75 17.29 33.08
CA LYS A 544 14.54 18.11 34.29
C LYS A 544 13.09 18.51 34.57
N GLY A 545 12.23 18.48 33.56
CA GLY A 545 10.83 18.88 33.69
C GLY A 545 9.88 17.77 34.16
N ARG A 546 10.40 16.59 34.53
CA ARG A 546 9.60 15.46 34.98
C ARG A 546 8.95 15.75 36.33
N ASP A 547 7.70 15.30 36.50
CA ASP A 547 7.06 15.20 37.81
C ASP A 547 7.91 14.31 38.75
N PRO A 548 8.42 14.84 39.88
CA PRO A 548 9.25 14.09 40.83
C PRO A 548 8.54 12.89 41.49
N SER A 549 7.21 12.82 41.44
CA SER A 549 6.43 11.72 42.00
C SER A 549 6.41 10.47 41.13
N VAL A 550 6.79 10.59 39.85
CA VAL A 550 6.84 9.47 38.90
C VAL A 550 7.98 8.53 39.28
N GLN A 551 7.65 7.26 39.46
CA GLN A 551 8.61 6.20 39.81
C GLN A 551 8.73 5.18 38.66
N PRO A 552 9.87 4.46 38.57
CA PRO A 552 10.00 3.29 37.70
C PRO A 552 8.90 2.23 37.97
N GLY A 553 8.50 1.51 36.92
CA GLY A 553 7.37 0.56 36.96
C GLY A 553 6.09 1.12 36.34
N LEU A 554 4.98 0.43 36.56
CA LEU A 554 3.64 0.83 36.10
C LEU A 554 2.63 0.64 37.24
N ARG A 555 1.69 1.57 37.38
CA ARG A 555 0.53 1.38 38.26
C ARG A 555 -0.64 0.80 37.49
N LYS A 556 -1.56 0.17 38.20
CA LYS A 556 -2.84 -0.29 37.65
C LYS A 556 -3.54 0.84 36.91
N GLY A 557 -3.88 0.59 35.64
CA GLY A 557 -4.59 1.51 34.77
C GLY A 557 -3.71 2.55 34.09
N GLU A 558 -2.39 2.56 34.32
CA GLU A 558 -1.46 3.40 33.55
C GLU A 558 -1.25 2.82 32.13
N GLU A 559 -1.10 3.71 31.16
CA GLU A 559 -0.78 3.36 29.79
C GLU A 559 0.71 2.99 29.66
N VAL A 560 0.97 1.95 28.88
CA VAL A 560 2.29 1.49 28.49
C VAL A 560 2.75 2.33 27.30
N PHE A 561 3.79 3.13 27.52
CA PHE A 561 4.41 3.91 26.47
C PHE A 561 5.75 3.29 26.05
N SER A 562 5.86 2.96 24.76
CA SER A 562 7.09 2.54 24.10
C SER A 562 7.77 3.73 23.41
N HIS A 563 8.85 3.50 22.67
CA HIS A 563 9.53 4.51 21.88
C HIS A 563 9.79 4.03 20.44
N TYR A 564 9.58 4.92 19.46
CA TYR A 564 9.70 4.63 18.02
C TYR A 564 10.92 5.33 17.39
N CYS A 565 11.64 6.10 18.19
CA CYS A 565 12.87 6.78 17.81
C CYS A 565 13.94 6.56 18.89
N ASP A 566 15.17 6.97 18.58
CA ASP A 566 16.23 7.05 19.59
C ASP A 566 15.96 8.20 20.55
N ILE A 567 15.49 7.86 21.76
CA ILE A 567 15.13 8.80 22.82
C ILE A 567 16.31 9.58 23.40
N ARG A 568 17.55 9.24 23.01
CA ARG A 568 18.77 9.97 23.42
C ARG A 568 19.00 11.24 22.60
N LEU A 569 18.40 11.32 21.40
CA LEU A 569 18.56 12.47 20.50
C LEU A 569 17.84 13.71 21.05
N PRO A 570 18.22 14.93 20.61
CA PRO A 570 17.49 16.18 20.87
C PRO A 570 16.05 16.18 20.34
N VAL A 571 15.18 17.04 20.89
CA VAL A 571 13.75 17.05 20.57
C VAL A 571 13.45 17.24 19.07
N LYS A 572 14.20 18.12 18.39
CA LYS A 572 14.05 18.36 16.95
C LYS A 572 14.30 17.08 16.16
N GLU A 573 15.42 16.41 16.41
CA GLU A 573 15.81 15.18 15.72
C GLU A 573 14.83 14.05 16.04
N ARG A 574 14.41 13.87 17.31
CA ARG A 574 13.42 12.85 17.66
C ARG A 574 12.11 13.01 16.89
N ARG A 575 11.63 14.25 16.73
CA ARG A 575 10.41 14.54 15.95
C ARG A 575 10.62 14.28 14.47
N GLU A 576 11.75 14.71 13.89
CA GLU A 576 12.09 14.43 12.49
C GLU A 576 12.16 12.93 12.19
N TRP A 577 12.69 12.12 13.11
CA TRP A 577 12.72 10.66 12.97
C TRP A 577 11.36 10.00 13.18
N ALA A 578 10.58 10.45 14.16
CA ALA A 578 9.32 9.80 14.53
C ALA A 578 8.11 10.26 13.69
N VAL A 579 8.19 11.41 12.99
CA VAL A 579 7.05 12.01 12.27
C VAL A 579 6.41 11.04 11.27
N GLY A 580 7.20 10.22 10.58
CA GLY A 580 6.69 9.24 9.62
C GLY A 580 5.88 8.12 10.26
N ALA A 581 6.32 7.62 11.43
CA ALA A 581 5.62 6.56 12.16
C ALA A 581 4.42 7.10 12.97
N LEU A 582 4.50 8.35 13.43
CA LEU A 582 3.46 8.99 14.25
C LEU A 582 2.38 9.71 13.44
N GLY A 583 2.68 10.12 12.20
CA GLY A 583 1.83 11.01 11.42
C GLY A 583 1.93 12.49 11.82
N GLY A 584 2.91 12.88 12.66
CA GLY A 584 3.11 14.26 13.09
C GLY A 584 4.14 14.41 14.22
N ASP A 585 4.33 15.65 14.69
CA ASP A 585 5.29 15.97 15.75
C ASP A 585 4.84 15.40 17.12
N CYS A 586 5.73 14.69 17.82
CA CYS A 586 5.45 14.14 19.15
C CYS A 586 5.09 15.25 20.18
N MET A 587 3.98 15.04 20.88
CA MET A 587 3.39 15.95 21.87
C MET A 587 3.51 15.44 23.31
N CYS A 588 4.40 14.50 23.61
CA CYS A 588 4.62 14.04 24.99
C CYS A 588 5.20 15.16 25.88
N SER A 589 4.99 15.07 27.20
CA SER A 589 5.42 16.08 28.18
C SER A 589 6.90 16.45 28.07
N ARG A 590 7.76 15.46 27.79
CA ARG A 590 9.19 15.69 27.59
C ARG A 590 9.46 16.55 26.35
N CYS A 591 8.83 16.26 25.21
CA CYS A 591 9.05 17.04 23.98
C CYS A 591 8.55 18.48 24.13
N ILE A 592 7.37 18.67 24.72
CA ILE A 592 6.82 20.00 24.99
C ILE A 592 7.76 20.81 25.88
N TRP A 593 8.28 20.20 26.94
CA TRP A 593 9.21 20.86 27.85
C TRP A 593 10.55 21.20 27.20
N GLU A 594 11.18 20.24 26.50
CA GLU A 594 12.47 20.46 25.84
C GLU A 594 12.37 21.54 24.75
N GLU A 595 11.30 21.58 23.96
CA GLU A 595 11.08 22.63 22.97
C GLU A 595 10.90 24.01 23.62
N ALA A 596 10.15 24.10 24.72
CA ALA A 596 9.98 25.34 25.45
C ALA A 596 11.30 25.85 26.04
N GLU A 597 12.15 24.96 26.55
CA GLU A 597 13.48 25.29 27.05
C GLU A 597 14.42 25.76 25.93
N GLU A 598 14.44 25.09 24.77
CA GLU A 598 15.22 25.53 23.61
C GLU A 598 14.80 26.93 23.13
N LYS A 599 13.49 27.24 23.15
CA LYS A 599 12.96 28.57 22.80
C LYS A 599 13.39 29.63 23.82
N ARG A 600 13.32 29.33 25.13
CA ARG A 600 13.79 30.25 26.20
C ARG A 600 15.28 30.54 26.10
N GLN A 601 16.09 29.53 25.77
CA GLN A 601 17.53 29.70 25.62
C GLN A 601 17.86 30.56 24.39
N LYS A 602 17.16 30.37 23.26
CA LYS A 602 17.34 31.20 22.05
C LYS A 602 16.88 32.64 22.26
N GLY A 603 15.74 32.86 22.93
CA GLY A 603 15.23 34.21 23.23
C GLY A 603 16.01 34.99 24.29
N ASN A 604 16.95 34.35 24.99
CA ASN A 604 17.89 35.02 25.91
C ASN A 604 19.25 35.34 25.25
N VAL A 605 19.44 34.99 23.97
CA VAL A 605 20.68 35.20 23.20
C VAL A 605 20.50 36.28 22.11
N GLU A 606 19.26 36.70 21.84
CA GLU A 606 18.92 37.94 21.13
C GLU A 606 18.74 39.09 22.13
#